data_AF-S7NS71-F1
#
_entry.id   AF-S7NS71-F1
#
_cell.length_a   1.000
_cell.length_b   1.000
_cell.length_c   1.000
_cell.angle_alpha   90.00
_cell.angle_beta   90.00
_cell.angle_gamma   90.00
#
_symmetry.space_group_name_H-M   'P 1'
#
loop_
_entity.id
_entity.type
_entity.pdbx_description
1 polymer ?
#
loop_
_entity_poly.entity_id
_entity_poly.type
_entity_poly.pdbx_seq_one_letter_code
_entity_poly.pdbx_strand_id
1 'polypeptide(L)'
;MGLGRHANRRFFNWFYWSINAGAVLSLLVVAFVQQNINFLVGYSLPVGCVGLAFFVFLFATPIFITKPPEGSQVSSMLKLALQNCCPRLWCPHAAR
;
A
#
# COMPACT_ATOMS: atom_id res chain seq x y z
N MET A 1 19.61 -12.51 -16.63
CA MET A 1 18.73 -12.32 -15.45
C MET A 1 19.14 -11.17 -14.50
N GLY A 2 20.17 -10.36 -14.78
CA GLY A 2 20.58 -9.23 -13.90
C GLY A 2 19.86 -7.89 -14.13
N LEU A 3 19.43 -7.58 -15.37
CA LEU A 3 18.87 -6.27 -15.73
C LEU A 3 17.60 -5.90 -14.94
N GLY A 4 16.70 -6.86 -14.71
CA GLY A 4 15.43 -6.61 -13.99
C GLY A 4 15.62 -6.18 -12.53
N ARG A 5 16.64 -6.72 -11.84
CA ARG A 5 16.95 -6.33 -10.45
C ARG A 5 17.40 -4.87 -10.35
N HIS A 6 18.18 -4.38 -11.32
CA HIS A 6 18.63 -2.99 -11.33
C HIS A 6 17.50 -2.01 -11.65
N ALA A 7 16.63 -2.36 -12.61
CA ALA A 7 15.45 -1.55 -12.95
C ALA A 7 14.49 -1.43 -11.75
N ASN A 8 14.17 -2.55 -11.10
CA ASN A 8 13.33 -2.56 -9.90
C ASN A 8 13.94 -1.74 -8.77
N ARG A 9 15.26 -1.87 -8.53
CA ARG A 9 15.95 -1.08 -7.50
C ARG A 9 15.90 0.43 -7.80
N ARG A 10 16.09 0.82 -9.07
CA ARG A 10 16.03 2.23 -9.49
C ARG A 10 14.62 2.80 -9.31
N PHE A 11 13.60 2.03 -9.68
CA PHE A 11 12.20 2.39 -9.46
C PHE A 11 11.91 2.62 -7.97
N PHE A 12 12.22 1.64 -7.11
CA PHE A 12 11.97 1.78 -5.67
C PHE A 12 12.79 2.92 -5.06
N ASN A 13 14.03 3.13 -5.48
CA ASN A 13 14.84 4.25 -4.97
C ASN A 13 14.20 5.61 -5.27
N TRP A 14 13.74 5.82 -6.50
CA TRP A 14 13.02 7.05 -6.87
C TRP A 14 11.68 7.18 -6.16
N PHE A 15 10.95 6.07 -6.00
CA PHE A 15 9.71 6.04 -5.25
C PHE A 15 9.92 6.47 -3.79
N TYR A 16 10.89 5.89 -3.08
CA TYR A 16 11.22 6.28 -1.72
C TYR A 16 11.67 7.74 -1.61
N TRP A 17 12.48 8.21 -2.55
CA TRP A 17 12.89 9.62 -2.58
C TRP A 17 11.68 10.55 -2.74
N SER A 18 10.74 10.22 -3.65
CA SER A 18 9.53 11.01 -3.88
C SER A 18 8.59 11.05 -2.67
N ILE A 19 8.47 9.95 -1.91
CA ILE A 19 7.67 9.92 -0.68
C ILE A 19 8.25 10.86 0.37
N ASN A 20 9.56 10.79 0.60
CA ASN A 20 10.21 11.66 1.59
C ASN A 20 10.12 13.13 1.20
N ALA A 21 10.34 13.45 -0.08
CA ALA A 21 10.14 14.80 -0.59
C ALA A 21 8.69 15.28 -0.40
N GLY A 22 7.71 14.44 -0.73
CA GLY A 22 6.28 14.71 -0.51
C GLY A 22 5.93 14.93 0.96
N ALA A 23 6.52 14.15 1.87
CA ALA A 23 6.31 14.31 3.31
C ALA A 23 6.84 15.66 3.82
N VAL A 24 8.06 16.06 3.40
CA VAL A 24 8.62 17.38 3.73
C VAL A 24 7.75 18.51 3.18
N LEU A 25 7.31 18.41 1.93
CA LEU A 25 6.40 19.39 1.33
C LEU A 25 5.06 19.48 2.07
N SER A 26 4.50 18.35 2.52
CA SER A 26 3.27 18.33 3.30
C SER A 26 3.45 19.04 4.65
N LEU A 27 4.52 18.70 5.38
CA LEU A 27 4.81 19.30 6.68
C LEU A 27 5.12 20.80 6.61
N LEU A 28 5.65 21.30 5.49
CA LEU A 28 5.94 22.71 5.30
C LEU A 28 4.75 23.46 4.69
N VAL A 29 4.33 23.07 3.49
CA VAL A 29 3.35 23.81 2.69
C VAL A 29 1.93 23.60 3.20
N VAL A 30 1.53 22.34 3.41
CA VAL A 30 0.14 22.05 3.83
C VAL A 30 -0.09 22.56 5.25
N ALA A 31 0.87 22.36 6.16
CA ALA A 31 0.79 22.90 7.51
C ALA A 31 0.73 24.44 7.51
N PHE A 32 1.56 25.11 6.70
CA PHE A 32 1.53 26.57 6.57
C PHE A 32 0.15 27.07 6.10
N VAL A 33 -0.42 26.44 5.07
CA VAL A 33 -1.75 26.80 4.53
C VAL A 33 -2.85 26.59 5.57
N GLN A 34 -2.80 25.47 6.31
CA GLN A 34 -3.77 25.17 7.36
C GLN A 34 -3.71 26.21 8.50
N GLN A 35 -2.51 26.61 8.90
CA GLN A 35 -2.31 27.52 10.03
C GLN A 35 -2.52 29.00 9.68
N ASN A 36 -2.18 29.42 8.45
CA ASN A 36 -2.15 30.85 8.09
C ASN A 36 -3.24 31.28 7.09
N ILE A 37 -3.80 30.34 6.32
CA ILE A 37 -4.82 30.67 5.33
C ILE A 37 -6.18 30.21 5.84
N ASN A 38 -6.49 28.92 5.73
CA ASN A 38 -7.75 28.33 6.15
C ASN A 38 -7.67 26.80 6.11
N PHE A 39 -8.34 26.14 7.07
CA PHE A 39 -8.43 24.68 7.10
C PHE A 39 -9.07 24.08 5.85
N LEU A 40 -10.13 24.70 5.33
CA LEU A 40 -10.84 24.20 4.14
C LEU A 40 -9.93 24.11 2.92
N VAL A 41 -9.11 25.14 2.68
CA VAL A 41 -8.11 25.15 1.61
C VAL A 41 -7.04 24.09 1.88
N GLY A 42 -6.55 24.00 3.12
CA GLY A 42 -5.58 22.99 3.53
C GLY A 42 -6.03 21.55 3.29
N TYR A 43 -7.31 21.22 3.51
CA TYR A 43 -7.86 19.89 3.24
C TYR A 43 -8.18 19.64 1.77
N SER A 44 -8.49 20.68 1.00
CA SER A 44 -8.70 20.53 -0.45
C SER A 44 -7.42 20.11 -1.19
N LEU A 45 -6.23 20.44 -0.67
CA LEU A 45 -4.95 20.04 -1.28
C LEU A 45 -4.79 18.51 -1.32
N PRO A 46 -4.83 17.77 -0.20
CA PRO A 46 -4.81 16.31 -0.22
C PRO A 46 -5.91 15.69 -1.07
N VAL A 47 -7.14 16.23 -1.01
CA VAL A 47 -8.27 15.74 -1.82
C VAL A 47 -7.97 15.89 -3.31
N GLY A 48 -7.43 17.04 -3.73
CA GLY A 48 -7.00 17.28 -5.11
C GLY A 48 -5.90 16.32 -5.55
N CYS A 49 -4.89 16.09 -4.70
CA CYS A 49 -3.80 15.15 -4.98
C CYS A 49 -4.29 13.71 -5.15
N VAL A 50 -5.17 13.24 -4.26
CA VAL A 50 -5.76 11.89 -4.36
C VAL A 50 -6.68 11.79 -5.57
N GLY A 51 -7.47 12.82 -5.86
CA GLY A 51 -8.31 12.89 -7.05
C GLY A 51 -7.50 12.79 -8.34
N LEU A 52 -6.40 13.55 -8.44
CA LEU A 52 -5.49 13.46 -9.58
C LEU A 52 -4.85 12.07 -9.70
N ALA A 53 -4.40 11.48 -8.59
CA ALA A 53 -3.85 10.13 -8.58
C ALA A 53 -4.88 9.09 -9.04
N PHE A 54 -6.14 9.24 -8.65
CA PHE A 54 -7.24 8.39 -9.08
C PHE A 54 -7.47 8.47 -10.59
N PHE A 55 -7.51 9.68 -11.17
CA PHE A 55 -7.65 9.83 -12.62
C PHE A 55 -6.46 9.22 -13.38
N VAL A 56 -5.23 9.45 -12.90
CA VAL A 56 -4.03 8.83 -13.47
C VAL A 56 -4.15 7.30 -13.44
N PHE A 57 -4.62 6.73 -12.32
CA PHE A 57 -4.85 5.29 -12.20
C PHE A 57 -5.89 4.77 -13.21
N LEU A 58 -7.00 5.48 -13.39
CA LEU A 58 -8.01 5.12 -14.38
C LEU A 58 -7.45 5.15 -15.81
N PHE A 59 -6.70 6.20 -16.19
CA PHE A 59 -6.08 6.27 -17.51
C PHE A 59 -4.96 5.25 -17.72
N ALA A 60 -4.27 4.84 -16.65
CA ALA A 60 -3.24 3.81 -16.68
C ALA A 60 -3.79 2.37 -16.63
N THR A 61 -5.09 2.20 -16.36
CA THR A 61 -5.75 0.89 -16.26
C THR A 61 -5.45 -0.06 -17.44
N PRO A 62 -5.50 0.35 -18.72
CA PRO A 62 -5.18 -0.56 -19.83
C PRO A 62 -3.71 -1.03 -19.88
N ILE A 63 -2.80 -0.37 -19.15
CA ILE A 63 -1.37 -0.70 -19.12
C ILE A 63 -1.06 -1.71 -18.00
N PHE A 64 -1.95 -1.85 -17.01
CA PHE A 64 -1.69 -2.71 -15.84
C PHE A 64 -1.86 -4.20 -16.15
N ILE A 65 -0.93 -5.01 -15.64
CA ILE A 65 -0.98 -6.48 -15.74
C ILE A 65 -1.78 -7.01 -14.55
N THR A 66 -3.01 -7.45 -14.78
CA THR A 66 -3.85 -8.08 -13.75
C THR A 66 -3.30 -9.46 -13.40
N LYS A 67 -3.04 -9.69 -12.11
CA LYS A 67 -2.68 -11.01 -11.58
C LYS A 67 -3.93 -11.71 -11.04
N PRO A 68 -4.05 -13.05 -11.18
CA PRO A 68 -5.14 -13.79 -10.56
C PRO A 68 -5.13 -13.58 -9.04
N PRO A 69 -6.28 -13.68 -8.36
CA PRO A 69 -6.36 -13.47 -6.92
C PRO A 69 -5.52 -14.53 -6.20
N GLU A 70 -4.40 -14.10 -5.63
CA GLU A 70 -3.62 -14.91 -4.70
C GLU A 70 -4.38 -14.93 -3.37
N GLY A 71 -4.57 -16.13 -2.78
CA GLY A 71 -5.35 -16.28 -1.55
C GLY A 71 -4.84 -15.39 -0.40
N SER A 72 -5.68 -15.12 0.60
CA SER A 72 -5.31 -14.25 1.70
C SER A 72 -4.21 -14.87 2.57
N GLN A 73 -3.04 -14.25 2.61
CA GLN A 73 -1.96 -14.62 3.54
C GLN A 73 -2.41 -14.53 5.00
N VAL A 74 -3.34 -13.61 5.31
CA VAL A 74 -3.96 -13.48 6.63
C VAL A 74 -4.79 -14.72 6.96
N SER A 75 -5.55 -15.26 6.01
CA SER A 75 -6.31 -16.50 6.23
C SER A 75 -5.41 -17.69 6.50
N SER A 76 -4.27 -17.78 5.82
CA SER A 76 -3.24 -18.82 6.06
C SER A 76 -2.62 -18.67 7.45
N MET A 77 -2.25 -17.46 7.85
CA MET A 77 -1.71 -17.17 9.17
C MET A 77 -2.73 -17.41 10.29
N LEU A 78 -3.98 -17.00 10.09
CA LEU A 78 -5.06 -17.22 11.06
C LEU A 78 -5.38 -18.71 11.21
N LYS A 79 -5.41 -19.46 10.10
CA LYS A 79 -5.57 -20.92 10.12
C LYS A 79 -4.45 -21.58 10.92
N LEU A 80 -3.20 -21.17 10.69
CA LEU A 80 -2.04 -21.70 11.41
C LEU A 80 -2.08 -21.32 12.91
N ALA A 81 -2.46 -20.08 13.22
CA ALA A 81 -2.60 -19.60 14.59
C ALA A 81 -3.72 -20.35 15.35
N LEU A 82 -4.88 -20.56 14.72
CA LEU A 82 -5.99 -21.34 15.29
C LEU A 82 -5.62 -22.82 15.48
N GLN A 83 -4.92 -23.42 14.52
CA GLN A 83 -4.41 -24.80 14.64
C GLN A 83 -3.46 -24.95 15.83
N ASN A 84 -2.60 -23.97 16.08
CA ASN A 84 -1.64 -23.99 17.19
C ASN A 84 -2.26 -23.61 18.55
N CYS A 85 -3.25 -22.71 18.60
CA CYS A 85 -3.95 -22.33 19.84
C CYS A 85 -4.96 -23.38 20.33
N CYS A 86 -5.50 -24.21 19.43
CA CYS A 86 -6.45 -25.26 19.78
C CYS A 86 -5.96 -26.67 19.40
N PRO A 87 -4.84 -27.17 19.97
CA PRO A 87 -4.34 -28.51 19.66
C PRO A 87 -5.29 -29.63 20.14
N ARG A 88 -6.29 -29.31 20.97
CA ARG A 88 -7.17 -30.30 21.64
C ARG A 88 -8.50 -30.61 20.93
N LEU A 89 -8.87 -29.90 19.87
CA LEU A 89 -10.14 -30.14 19.16
C LEU A 89 -9.97 -30.77 17.77
N TRP A 90 -8.72 -30.99 17.32
CA TRP A 90 -8.44 -31.66 16.06
C TRP A 90 -7.44 -32.82 16.27
N CYS A 91 -7.81 -33.75 17.15
CA CYS A 91 -7.41 -35.15 16.98
C CYS A 91 -8.52 -35.86 16.19
N PRO A 92 -8.52 -35.85 14.83
CA PRO A 92 -9.24 -36.87 14.11
C PRO A 92 -8.42 -38.14 14.32
N HIS A 93 -8.87 -38.96 15.26
CA HIS A 93 -8.83 -40.42 15.22
C HIS A 93 -7.86 -41.01 14.17
N ALA A 94 -6.55 -40.92 14.43
CA ALA A 94 -5.57 -41.79 13.79
C ALA A 94 -5.50 -43.08 14.63
N ALA A 95 -6.55 -43.87 14.52
CA ALA A 95 -6.61 -45.25 14.99
C ALA A 95 -6.88 -46.16 13.79
N ARG A 96 -5.88 -46.31 12.92
CA ARG A 96 -5.46 -47.57 12.28
C ARG A 96 -4.29 -47.35 11.35
#